data_AF-A0A1Y3BF34-F1
#
_entry.id   AF-A0A1Y3BF34-F1
#
_cell.length_a   1.000
_cell.length_b   1.000
_cell.length_c   1.000
_cell.angle_alpha   90.00
_cell.angle_beta   90.00
_cell.angle_gamma   90.00
#
_symmetry.space_group_name_H-M   'P 1'
#
loop_
_entity.id
_entity.type
_entity.pdbx_description
1 polymer ?
#
loop_
_entity_poly.entity_id
_entity_poly.type
_entity_poly.pdbx_seq_one_letter_code
_entity_poly.pdbx_strand_id
1 'polypeptide(L)'
;MNIHDRIVFPRNSLDITKDNFEKSFFTSVRKAINPTECPVKEKHIRRIVIGTYLAKSGEIFWSYSRRLQLDGHPIVCWKFCHVLHKVLRDGHPKSIPDSYRYRKWLLELCKMWGLLKQGYGKLIQSYLSLLVNKMDFHIRNPRFPGNLIISDNDLDRIGENDFPIML
;
A
#
# COMPACT_ATOMS: atom_id res chain seq x y z
N MET A 1 6.83 51.62 -6.26
CA MET A 1 6.06 50.81 -7.23
C MET A 1 6.03 49.37 -6.72
N ASN A 2 4.85 48.73 -6.76
CA ASN A 2 4.43 47.67 -5.83
C ASN A 2 5.12 46.30 -6.06
N ILE A 3 5.16 45.48 -5.00
CA ILE A 3 6.04 44.30 -4.82
C ILE A 3 5.28 42.97 -5.03
N HIS A 4 4.19 42.93 -5.81
CA HIS A 4 3.27 41.78 -5.78
C HIS A 4 2.84 41.12 -7.10
N ASP A 5 3.35 41.52 -8.26
CA ASP A 5 3.06 40.76 -9.48
C ASP A 5 4.05 39.60 -9.66
N ARG A 6 3.96 38.62 -8.74
CA ARG A 6 4.47 37.27 -9.04
C ARG A 6 3.65 36.76 -10.22
N ILE A 7 4.30 36.61 -11.37
CA ILE A 7 3.76 35.93 -12.54
C ILE A 7 3.20 34.57 -12.10
N VAL A 8 1.89 34.50 -11.91
CA VAL A 8 1.18 33.23 -11.73
C VAL A 8 1.10 32.64 -13.13
N PHE A 9 2.11 31.86 -13.49
CA PHE A 9 2.05 31.05 -14.71
C PHE A 9 0.74 30.22 -14.64
N PRO A 10 -0.14 30.32 -15.64
CA PRO A 10 -1.38 29.55 -15.64
C PRO A 10 -1.02 28.06 -15.63
N ARG A 11 -1.60 27.30 -14.69
CA ARG A 11 -1.40 25.85 -14.62
C ARG A 11 -1.85 25.24 -15.96
N ASN A 12 -0.99 24.43 -16.56
CA ASN A 12 -1.33 23.76 -17.81
C ASN A 12 -2.41 22.67 -17.55
N SER A 13 -3.08 22.21 -18.61
CA SER A 13 -4.17 21.22 -18.53
C SER A 13 -3.73 19.86 -17.96
N LEU A 14 -2.46 19.50 -18.12
CA LEU A 14 -1.87 18.27 -17.58
C LEU A 14 -1.77 18.32 -16.05
N ASP A 15 -1.33 19.46 -15.49
CA ASP A 15 -1.23 19.68 -14.06
C ASP A 15 -2.60 19.67 -13.39
N ILE A 16 -3.62 20.25 -14.06
CA ILE A 16 -5.00 20.22 -13.58
C ILE A 16 -5.55 18.78 -13.55
N THR A 17 -5.25 17.98 -14.58
CA THR A 17 -5.68 16.58 -14.66
C THR A 17 -5.02 15.73 -13.58
N LYS A 18 -3.73 15.96 -13.32
CA LYS A 18 -2.96 15.32 -12.26
C LYS A 18 -3.50 15.68 -10.87
N ASP A 19 -3.73 16.96 -10.61
CA ASP A 19 -4.31 17.44 -9.35
C ASP A 19 -5.70 16.83 -9.10
N ASN A 20 -6.54 16.74 -10.13
CA ASN A 20 -7.86 16.15 -10.03
C ASN A 20 -7.80 14.65 -9.74
N PHE A 21 -6.84 13.94 -10.35
CA PHE A 21 -6.57 12.55 -10.05
C PHE A 21 -6.14 12.36 -8.59
N GLU A 22 -5.15 13.13 -8.12
CA GLU A 22 -4.64 13.02 -6.74
C GLU A 22 -5.74 13.31 -5.70
N LYS A 23 -6.56 14.35 -5.92
CA LYS A 23 -7.72 14.65 -5.06
C LYS A 23 -8.74 13.51 -5.02
N SER A 24 -9.05 12.91 -6.17
CA SER A 24 -10.00 11.79 -6.27
C SER A 24 -9.45 10.51 -5.60
N PHE A 25 -8.15 10.25 -5.79
CA PHE A 25 -7.44 9.14 -5.15
C PHE A 25 -7.46 9.30 -3.64
N PHE A 26 -7.04 10.46 -3.14
CA PHE A 26 -7.05 10.83 -1.73
C PHE A 26 -8.44 10.65 -1.10
N THR A 27 -9.47 11.14 -1.78
CA THR A 27 -10.87 10.98 -1.32
C THR A 27 -11.24 9.49 -1.20
N SER A 28 -10.76 8.66 -2.11
CA SER A 28 -11.01 7.22 -2.09
C SER A 28 -10.28 6.56 -0.90
N VAL A 29 -9.02 6.92 -0.63
CA VAL A 29 -8.30 6.42 0.55
C VAL A 29 -8.97 6.86 1.85
N ARG A 30 -9.37 8.13 1.99
CA ARG A 30 -10.07 8.64 3.18
C ARG A 30 -11.41 7.94 3.42
N LYS A 31 -12.14 7.63 2.35
CA LYS A 31 -13.40 6.88 2.45
C LYS A 31 -13.16 5.39 2.75
N ALA A 32 -12.04 4.82 2.33
CA ALA A 32 -11.69 3.43 2.61
C ALA A 32 -11.18 3.25 4.06
N ILE A 33 -10.28 4.13 4.50
CA ILE A 33 -9.62 4.07 5.80
C ILE A 33 -10.18 5.18 6.68
N ASN A 34 -11.20 4.83 7.46
CA ASN A 34 -11.97 5.74 8.31
C ASN A 34 -12.26 5.07 9.67
N PRO A 35 -12.63 5.83 10.71
CA PRO A 35 -12.84 5.29 12.05
C PRO A 35 -14.13 4.48 12.20
N THR A 36 -15.06 4.55 11.25
CA THR A 36 -16.34 3.83 11.34
C THR A 36 -16.12 2.32 11.28
N GLU A 37 -16.66 1.59 12.24
CA GLU A 37 -16.54 0.13 12.34
C GLU A 37 -17.48 -0.58 11.36
N CYS A 38 -17.10 -0.56 10.08
CA CYS A 38 -17.82 -1.22 9.00
C CYS A 38 -16.84 -1.73 7.94
N PRO A 39 -17.24 -2.73 7.14
CA PRO A 39 -16.40 -3.22 6.04
C PRO A 39 -15.96 -2.09 5.10
N VAL A 40 -14.73 -2.18 4.60
CA VAL A 40 -14.23 -1.23 3.59
C VAL A 40 -15.01 -1.44 2.31
N LYS A 41 -15.64 -0.39 1.79
CA LYS A 41 -16.43 -0.48 0.55
C LYS A 41 -15.51 -0.79 -0.63
N GLU A 42 -15.79 -1.88 -1.35
CA GLU A 42 -14.96 -2.35 -2.47
C GLU A 42 -14.73 -1.30 -3.56
N LYS A 43 -15.72 -0.45 -3.82
CA LYS A 43 -15.59 0.63 -4.81
C LYS A 43 -14.42 1.58 -4.50
N HIS A 44 -14.09 1.78 -3.22
CA HIS A 44 -12.95 2.62 -2.84
C HIS A 44 -11.64 1.87 -3.01
N ILE A 45 -11.59 0.58 -2.62
CA ILE A 45 -10.42 -0.28 -2.83
C ILE A 45 -10.08 -0.35 -4.33
N ARG A 46 -11.08 -0.62 -5.18
CA ARG A 46 -10.89 -0.71 -6.64
C ARG A 46 -10.29 0.57 -7.22
N ARG A 47 -10.78 1.74 -6.79
CA ARG A 47 -10.25 3.04 -7.21
C ARG A 47 -8.81 3.26 -6.75
N ILE A 48 -8.47 2.81 -5.55
CA ILE A 48 -7.09 2.89 -5.02
C ILE A 48 -6.17 1.98 -5.84
N VAL A 49 -6.56 0.74 -6.10
CA VAL A 49 -5.80 -0.21 -6.95
C VAL A 49 -5.56 0.39 -8.34
N ILE A 50 -6.62 0.84 -9.03
CA ILE A 50 -6.50 1.50 -10.34
C ILE A 50 -5.58 2.73 -10.25
N GLY A 51 -5.69 3.52 -9.18
CA GLY A 51 -4.85 4.69 -8.98
C GLY A 51 -3.35 4.36 -8.89
N THR A 52 -2.97 3.21 -8.32
CA THR A 52 -1.56 2.78 -8.34
C THR A 52 -1.02 2.53 -9.74
N TYR A 53 -1.86 2.03 -10.66
CA TYR A 53 -1.48 1.85 -12.08
C TYR A 53 -1.39 3.18 -12.81
N LEU A 54 -2.34 4.09 -12.58
CA LEU A 54 -2.31 5.44 -13.17
C LEU A 54 -1.07 6.23 -12.71
N ALA A 55 -0.70 6.12 -11.44
CA ALA A 55 0.51 6.72 -10.90
C ALA A 55 1.80 5.93 -11.22
N LYS A 56 1.68 4.71 -11.76
CA LYS A 56 2.78 3.75 -11.99
C LYS A 56 3.66 3.51 -10.75
N SER A 57 3.06 3.59 -9.55
CA SER A 57 3.76 3.51 -8.27
C SER A 57 2.79 3.24 -7.10
N GLY A 58 3.29 2.60 -6.05
CA GLY A 58 2.61 2.52 -4.75
C GLY A 58 2.84 3.73 -3.85
N GLU A 59 3.80 4.61 -4.16
CA GLU A 59 4.15 5.77 -3.34
C GLU A 59 2.97 6.72 -3.12
N ILE A 60 2.07 6.84 -4.10
CA ILE A 60 0.85 7.66 -3.96
C ILE A 60 -0.06 7.17 -2.82
N PHE A 61 -0.09 5.87 -2.53
CA PHE A 61 -0.82 5.33 -1.39
C PHE A 61 -0.11 5.69 -0.07
N TRP A 62 1.21 5.57 -0.04
CA TRP A 62 2.03 5.83 1.14
C TRP A 62 2.12 7.30 1.53
N SER A 63 2.17 8.20 0.55
CA SER A 63 2.20 9.66 0.75
C SER A 63 1.03 10.16 1.60
N TYR A 64 -0.11 9.45 1.55
CA TYR A 64 -1.27 9.75 2.34
C TYR A 64 -1.42 8.86 3.58
N SER A 65 -1.26 7.54 3.44
CA SER A 65 -1.50 6.61 4.56
C SER A 65 -0.55 6.82 5.74
N ARG A 66 0.65 7.37 5.51
CA ARG A 66 1.58 7.80 6.58
C ARG A 66 1.07 8.95 7.44
N ARG A 67 0.05 9.67 7.00
CA ARG A 67 -0.55 10.81 7.74
C ARG A 67 -1.73 10.38 8.62
N LEU A 68 -2.14 9.11 8.55
CA LEU A 68 -3.24 8.56 9.34
C LEU A 68 -2.75 8.18 10.75
N GLN A 69 -3.63 8.31 11.73
CA GLN A 69 -3.37 7.89 13.13
C GLN A 69 -3.53 6.36 13.27
N LEU A 70 -2.56 5.61 12.74
CA LEU A 70 -2.60 4.14 12.74
C LEU A 70 -2.21 3.52 14.08
N ASP A 71 -1.60 4.27 14.97
CA ASP A 71 -1.20 3.90 16.32
C ASP A 71 -2.30 4.19 17.35
N GLY A 72 -3.08 5.25 17.14
CA GLY A 72 -4.13 5.68 18.06
C GLY A 72 -5.53 5.10 17.82
N HIS A 73 -5.81 4.52 16.64
CA HIS A 73 -7.16 4.09 16.30
C HIS A 73 -7.22 2.69 15.66
N PRO A 74 -7.75 1.67 16.36
CA PRO A 74 -7.67 0.27 15.92
C PRO A 74 -8.41 0.01 14.60
N ILE A 75 -9.63 0.55 14.44
CA ILE A 75 -10.40 0.38 13.20
C ILE A 75 -9.70 1.00 11.99
N VAL A 76 -9.08 2.17 12.16
CA VAL A 76 -8.29 2.83 11.12
C VAL A 76 -7.08 1.97 10.75
N CYS A 77 -6.34 1.45 11.74
CA CYS A 77 -5.20 0.58 11.49
C CYS A 77 -5.60 -0.74 10.81
N TRP A 78 -6.70 -1.35 11.24
CA TRP A 78 -7.24 -2.56 10.62
C TRP A 78 -7.60 -2.34 9.15
N LYS A 79 -8.33 -1.25 8.86
CA LYS A 79 -8.69 -0.87 7.49
C LYS A 79 -7.47 -0.52 6.65
N PHE A 80 -6.46 0.13 7.23
CA PHE A 80 -5.18 0.34 6.58
C PHE A 80 -4.52 -0.99 6.18
N CYS A 81 -4.44 -1.96 7.10
CA CYS A 81 -3.89 -3.29 6.80
C CYS A 81 -4.65 -3.96 5.65
N HIS A 82 -5.98 -3.87 5.68
CA HIS A 82 -6.83 -4.41 4.62
C HIS A 82 -6.56 -3.77 3.25
N VAL A 83 -6.53 -2.44 3.19
CA VAL A 83 -6.29 -1.71 1.93
C VAL A 83 -4.85 -1.93 1.43
N LEU A 84 -3.86 -1.91 2.33
CA LEU A 84 -2.46 -2.21 1.97
C LEU A 84 -2.33 -3.62 1.43
N HIS A 85 -2.99 -4.62 2.03
CA HIS A 85 -3.03 -5.98 1.50
C HIS A 85 -3.53 -5.98 0.04
N LYS A 86 -4.64 -5.30 -0.25
CA LYS A 86 -5.19 -5.21 -1.61
C LYS A 86 -4.25 -4.50 -2.58
N VAL A 87 -3.57 -3.44 -2.13
CA VAL A 87 -2.55 -2.74 -2.93
C VAL A 87 -1.36 -3.65 -3.25
N LEU A 88 -0.86 -4.41 -2.28
CA LEU A 88 0.25 -5.36 -2.51
C LEU A 88 -0.15 -6.54 -3.40
N ARG A 89 -1.43 -6.92 -3.38
CA ARG A 89 -1.96 -8.07 -4.11
C ARG A 89 -2.32 -7.74 -5.56
N ASP A 90 -3.07 -6.66 -5.75
CA ASP A 90 -3.73 -6.33 -7.01
C ASP A 90 -3.23 -5.01 -7.62
N GLY A 91 -2.44 -4.23 -6.89
CA GLY A 91 -1.88 -2.94 -7.34
C GLY A 91 -0.76 -3.08 -8.36
N HIS A 92 -0.23 -1.93 -8.79
CA HIS A 92 0.89 -1.86 -9.73
C HIS A 92 2.10 -2.68 -9.21
N PRO A 93 2.90 -3.36 -10.05
CA PRO A 93 4.01 -4.20 -9.58
C PRO A 93 5.03 -3.48 -8.67
N LYS A 94 5.25 -2.17 -8.90
CA LYS A 94 6.10 -1.35 -8.01
C LYS A 94 5.53 -1.13 -6.60
N SER A 95 4.26 -1.43 -6.35
CA SER A 95 3.63 -1.26 -5.05
C SER A 95 4.32 -2.08 -3.95
N ILE A 96 4.86 -3.26 -4.26
CA ILE A 96 5.64 -4.04 -3.29
C ILE A 96 6.97 -3.38 -2.93
N PRO A 97 7.90 -3.10 -3.88
CA PRO A 97 9.17 -2.47 -3.55
C PRO A 97 9.02 -1.06 -2.96
N ASP A 98 8.02 -0.28 -3.41
CA ASP A 98 7.71 1.03 -2.82
C ASP A 98 7.26 0.85 -1.34
N SER A 99 6.41 -0.14 -1.06
CA SER A 99 5.98 -0.47 0.31
C SER A 99 7.11 -1.00 1.19
N TYR A 100 8.10 -1.69 0.61
CA TYR A 100 9.21 -2.27 1.37
C TYR A 100 10.04 -1.22 2.13
N ARG A 101 10.10 0.01 1.61
CA ARG A 101 10.75 1.16 2.27
C ARG A 101 10.17 1.46 3.65
N TYR A 102 8.91 1.08 3.87
CA TYR A 102 8.17 1.27 5.12
C TYR A 102 8.21 0.06 6.05
N ARG A 103 8.93 -1.01 5.70
CA ARG A 103 9.02 -2.25 6.47
C ARG A 103 9.37 -2.03 7.95
N LYS A 104 10.43 -1.25 8.22
CA LYS A 104 10.86 -0.97 9.60
C LYS A 104 9.75 -0.31 10.41
N TRP A 105 9.06 0.66 9.82
CA TRP A 105 7.95 1.36 10.47
C TRP A 105 6.76 0.43 10.73
N LEU A 106 6.42 -0.44 9.78
CA LEU A 106 5.37 -1.46 9.99
C LEU A 106 5.72 -2.44 11.12
N LEU A 107 6.99 -2.82 11.27
CA LEU A 107 7.45 -3.67 12.37
C LEU A 107 7.33 -2.96 13.73
N GLU A 108 7.65 -1.67 13.81
CA GLU A 108 7.44 -0.91 15.05
C GLU A 108 5.96 -0.75 15.38
N LEU A 109 5.12 -0.48 14.38
CA LEU A 109 3.66 -0.45 14.55
C LEU A 109 3.12 -1.81 15.02
N CYS A 110 3.65 -2.91 14.48
CA CYS A 110 3.33 -4.28 14.88
C CYS A 110 3.68 -4.52 16.37
N LYS A 111 4.90 -4.17 16.81
CA LYS A 111 5.32 -4.30 18.21
C LYS A 111 4.39 -3.53 19.15
N MET A 112 4.06 -2.29 18.79
CA MET A 112 3.17 -1.44 19.58
C MET A 112 1.78 -2.06 19.77
N TRP A 113 1.11 -2.48 18.69
CA TRP A 113 -0.19 -3.14 18.76
C TRP A 113 -0.13 -4.48 19.53
N GLY A 114 1.02 -5.13 19.54
CA GLY A 114 1.27 -6.35 20.33
C GLY A 114 1.30 -6.15 21.84
N LEU A 115 1.54 -4.93 22.33
CA LEU A 115 1.46 -4.61 23.76
C LEU A 115 0.01 -4.61 24.25
N LEU A 116 -0.95 -4.36 23.35
CA LEU A 116 -2.38 -4.35 23.64
C LEU A 116 -2.93 -5.78 23.57
N LYS A 117 -2.96 -6.46 24.72
CA LYS A 117 -3.38 -7.86 24.83
C LYS A 117 -4.88 -8.11 24.61
N GLN A 118 -5.71 -7.07 24.58
CA GLN A 118 -7.17 -7.16 24.43
C GLN A 118 -7.68 -6.38 23.22
N GLY A 119 -8.87 -6.73 22.73
CA GLY A 119 -9.51 -6.10 21.58
C GLY A 119 -8.76 -6.35 20.27
N TYR A 120 -8.71 -5.34 19.41
CA TYR A 120 -8.14 -5.43 18.07
C TYR A 120 -6.61 -5.58 18.01
N GLY A 121 -5.89 -5.33 19.11
CA GLY A 121 -4.41 -5.24 19.11
C GLY A 121 -3.72 -6.48 18.56
N LYS A 122 -4.05 -7.67 19.09
CA LYS A 122 -3.48 -8.94 18.62
C LYS A 122 -3.81 -9.25 17.15
N LEU A 123 -5.03 -8.89 16.71
CA LEU A 123 -5.45 -9.07 15.32
C LEU A 123 -4.67 -8.15 14.38
N ILE A 124 -4.51 -6.88 14.75
CA ILE A 124 -3.74 -5.89 14.00
C ILE A 124 -2.26 -6.28 13.93
N GLN A 125 -1.67 -6.68 15.06
CA GLN A 125 -0.30 -7.18 15.13
C GLN A 125 -0.08 -8.34 14.14
N SER A 126 -0.96 -9.35 14.19
CA SER A 126 -0.88 -10.51 13.32
C SER A 126 -0.99 -10.13 11.84
N TYR A 127 -1.88 -9.19 11.51
CA TYR A 127 -2.06 -8.73 10.14
C TYR A 127 -0.84 -7.92 9.65
N LEU A 128 -0.30 -7.00 10.47
CA LEU A 128 0.92 -6.26 10.13
C LEU A 128 2.11 -7.22 9.90
N SER A 129 2.25 -8.24 10.75
CA SER A 129 3.26 -9.29 10.57
C SER A 129 3.08 -10.03 9.24
N LEU A 130 1.85 -10.42 8.89
CA LEU A 130 1.53 -11.03 7.60
C LEU A 130 1.95 -10.13 6.42
N LEU A 131 1.67 -8.83 6.50
CA LEU A 131 2.02 -7.88 5.44
C LEU A 131 3.54 -7.73 5.30
N VAL A 132 4.27 -7.66 6.41
CA VAL A 132 5.75 -7.66 6.39
C VAL A 132 6.29 -8.94 5.77
N ASN A 133 5.80 -10.10 6.21
CA ASN A 133 6.21 -11.40 5.65
C ASN A 133 5.92 -11.51 4.15
N LYS A 134 4.75 -11.01 3.71
CA LYS A 134 4.39 -10.95 2.30
C LYS A 134 5.41 -10.12 1.51
N MET A 135 5.75 -8.92 1.97
CA MET A 135 6.73 -8.09 1.28
C MET A 135 8.13 -8.74 1.29
N ASP A 136 8.57 -9.29 2.42
CA ASP A 136 9.85 -10.00 2.53
C ASP A 136 9.94 -11.18 1.55
N PHE A 137 8.85 -11.95 1.41
CA PHE A 137 8.76 -13.02 0.43
C PHE A 137 8.94 -12.51 -1.00
N HIS A 138 8.23 -11.46 -1.41
CA HIS A 138 8.30 -10.94 -2.77
C HIS A 138 9.60 -10.21 -3.09
N ILE A 139 10.28 -9.62 -2.10
CA ILE A 139 11.63 -9.07 -2.30
C ILE A 139 12.64 -10.18 -2.57
N ARG A 140 12.55 -11.32 -1.86
CA ARG A 140 13.40 -12.48 -2.12
C ARG A 140 13.03 -13.21 -3.41
N ASN A 141 11.75 -13.21 -3.77
CA ASN A 141 11.22 -13.98 -4.89
C ASN A 141 10.43 -13.07 -5.86
N PRO A 142 11.11 -12.17 -6.60
CA PRO A 142 10.45 -11.14 -7.43
C PRO A 142 9.68 -11.70 -8.63
N ARG A 143 9.92 -12.97 -8.99
CA ARG A 143 9.19 -13.68 -10.06
C ARG A 143 7.75 -14.04 -9.66
N PHE A 144 7.45 -14.09 -8.36
CA PHE A 144 6.09 -14.40 -7.90
C PHE A 144 5.19 -13.16 -7.97
N PRO A 145 4.01 -13.26 -8.62
CA PRO A 145 3.07 -12.17 -8.69
C PRO A 145 2.44 -11.88 -7.33
N GLY A 146 1.99 -10.64 -7.12
CA GLY A 146 1.42 -10.18 -5.84
C GLY A 146 0.17 -10.95 -5.38
N ASN A 147 -0.59 -11.54 -6.32
CA ASN A 147 -1.75 -12.38 -6.03
C ASN A 147 -1.41 -13.86 -5.77
N LEU A 148 -0.14 -14.26 -5.98
CA LEU A 148 0.35 -15.64 -5.88
C LEU A 148 -0.36 -16.63 -6.81
N ILE A 149 -1.05 -16.14 -7.84
CA ILE A 149 -1.66 -16.99 -8.88
C ILE A 149 -0.61 -17.20 -9.95
N ILE A 150 -0.14 -18.43 -10.08
CA ILE A 150 0.92 -18.82 -11.00
C ILE A 150 0.56 -20.17 -11.62
N SER A 151 0.94 -20.37 -12.88
CA SER A 151 0.73 -21.65 -13.57
C SER A 151 1.79 -22.66 -13.14
N ASP A 152 1.49 -23.96 -13.23
CA ASP A 152 2.46 -25.03 -12.90
C ASP A 152 3.74 -24.89 -13.75
N ASN A 153 3.60 -24.58 -15.04
CA ASN A 153 4.76 -24.33 -15.92
C ASN A 153 5.64 -23.16 -15.46
N ASP A 154 5.04 -22.09 -14.94
CA ASP A 154 5.81 -20.95 -14.43
C ASP A 154 6.41 -21.24 -13.06
N LEU A 155 5.77 -22.08 -12.24
CA LEU A 155 6.34 -22.60 -11.00
C LEU A 155 7.57 -23.45 -11.28
N ASP A 156 7.51 -24.37 -12.24
CA ASP A 156 8.62 -25.23 -12.63
C ASP A 156 9.81 -24.37 -13.10
N ARG A 157 9.57 -23.37 -13.94
CA ARG A 157 10.61 -22.42 -14.38
C ARG A 157 11.25 -21.63 -13.24
N ILE A 158 10.48 -21.30 -12.20
CA ILE A 158 11.03 -20.63 -11.02
C ILE A 158 11.89 -21.61 -10.23
N GLY A 159 11.43 -22.84 -10.01
CA GLY A 159 12.13 -23.87 -9.24
C GLY A 159 13.38 -24.44 -9.93
N GLU A 160 13.39 -24.54 -11.26
CA GLU A 160 14.54 -25.05 -12.03
C GLU A 160 15.81 -24.17 -11.86
N ASN A 161 15.65 -22.90 -11.51
CA ASN A 161 16.79 -21.99 -11.25
C ASN A 161 17.31 -22.03 -9.81
N ASP A 162 16.64 -22.75 -8.89
CA ASP A 162 17.01 -22.87 -7.48
C ASP A 162 17.85 -24.13 -7.18
N PHE A 163 18.19 -24.93 -8.20
CA PHE A 163 19.25 -25.93 -8.08
C PHE A 163 20.60 -25.24 -8.24
N PRO A 164 21.40 -25.05 -7.17
CA PRO A 164 22.78 -24.64 -7.34
C PRO A 164 23.45 -25.74 -8.14
N ILE A 165 23.95 -25.37 -9.32
CA ILE A 165 24.95 -26.14 -10.04
C ILE A 165 26.23 -26.04 -9.18
N MET A 166 26.29 -26.81 -8.09
CA MET A 166 27.55 -27.12 -7.41
C MET A 166 28.20 -28.26 -8.19
N LEU A 167 28.99 -27.87 -9.18
CA LEU A 167 30.18 -28.61 -9.61
C LEU A 167 31.38 -28.05 -8.83
#